data_AF-A0A960DZT4-F1
#
_entry.id   AF-A0A960DZT4-F1
#
_cell.length_a   1.000
_cell.length_b   1.000
_cell.length_c   1.000
_cell.angle_alpha   90.00
_cell.angle_beta   90.00
_cell.angle_gamma   90.00
#
_symmetry.space_group_name_H-M   'P 1'
#
loop_
_entity.id
_entity.type
_entity.pdbx_description
1 polymer ?
#
loop_
_entity_poly.entity_id
_entity_poly.type
_entity_poly.pdbx_seq_one_letter_code
_entity_poly.pdbx_strand_id
1 'polypeptide(L)'
;DVFGDNYNAGRFALVVLTITCGFALLMWFGEVITQRGVGNGMSLLIFASVVSNLPRNFLTVQQEKSTAVAIAVGAMFTLLLVGIVFVEQGVRRIPVQFAKRQVGRKMFGGQSTYIPLKVNGAGVISIIFASSVLYLPVIISQILPAPSDGSQNWATDVQKFVDDHLTTATSPVYLLTYGLLIILFAYFYTAIQFDPHKQADQIRKQGGFIPGIRPGYQTERYLAKILSRITLPGALFVAAIALIPAFVLGQALGNTSGGQSLSFFGISILIAVGVSLETVKQVDGQLMMRNYDGFLPTKSSHRATAR
;
A
#
# COMPACT_ATOMS: atom_id res chain seq x y z
N ASP A 1 -16.42 22.56 20.22
CA ASP A 1 -15.73 22.81 21.51
C ASP A 1 -15.87 21.66 22.51
N VAL A 2 -15.19 20.53 22.27
CA VAL A 2 -14.99 19.49 23.31
C VAL A 2 -13.93 19.94 24.34
N PHE A 3 -13.15 20.97 23.99
CA PHE A 3 -12.08 21.58 24.79
C PHE A 3 -12.41 23.01 25.26
N GLY A 4 -13.65 23.48 25.16
CA GLY A 4 -14.01 24.82 25.62
C GLY A 4 -13.93 24.96 27.14
N ASP A 5 -13.18 25.96 27.62
CA ASP A 5 -13.00 26.59 28.95
C ASP A 5 -13.04 25.75 30.26
N ASN A 6 -13.39 24.47 30.22
CA ASN A 6 -13.47 23.57 31.36
C ASN A 6 -12.76 22.26 31.05
N TYR A 7 -11.41 22.31 31.03
CA TYR A 7 -10.56 21.13 30.98
C TYR A 7 -10.79 20.27 32.23
N ASN A 8 -11.64 19.24 32.08
CA ASN A 8 -11.85 18.24 33.12
C ASN A 8 -11.08 16.97 32.74
N ALA A 9 -10.12 16.56 33.57
CA ALA A 9 -9.32 15.36 33.36
C ALA A 9 -10.19 14.10 33.14
N GLY A 10 -11.37 14.03 33.76
CA GLY A 10 -12.33 12.94 33.56
C GLY A 10 -12.92 12.91 32.15
N ARG A 11 -13.19 14.07 31.54
CA ARG A 11 -13.68 14.16 30.14
C ARG A 11 -12.59 13.76 29.15
N PHE A 12 -11.36 14.21 29.37
CA PHE A 12 -10.22 13.83 28.54
C PHE A 12 -9.98 12.30 28.60
N ALA A 13 -9.97 11.72 29.79
CA ALA A 13 -9.83 10.27 29.96
C ALA A 13 -10.95 9.50 29.26
N LEU A 14 -12.20 9.99 29.33
CA LEU A 14 -13.34 9.37 28.64
C LEU A 14 -13.18 9.43 27.12
N VAL A 15 -12.72 10.55 26.56
CA VAL A 15 -12.45 10.68 25.11
C VAL A 15 -11.34 9.72 24.68
N VAL A 16 -10.23 9.66 25.42
CA VAL A 16 -9.13 8.73 25.10
C VAL A 16 -9.58 7.27 25.19
N LEU A 17 -10.35 6.92 26.22
CA LEU A 17 -10.86 5.56 26.42
C LEU A 17 -11.84 5.16 25.32
N THR A 18 -12.76 6.06 24.94
CA THR A 18 -13.73 5.79 23.86
C THR A 18 -13.05 5.64 22.50
N ILE A 19 -12.06 6.48 22.16
CA ILE A 19 -11.27 6.34 20.92
C ILE A 19 -10.46 5.04 20.93
N THR A 20 -9.81 4.70 22.05
CA THR A 20 -9.02 3.47 22.19
C THR A 20 -9.89 2.22 22.09
N CYS A 21 -11.05 2.23 22.74
CA CYS A 21 -12.04 1.16 22.67
C CYS A 21 -12.55 0.97 21.23
N GLY A 22 -12.89 2.07 20.55
CA GLY A 22 -13.30 2.03 19.14
C GLY A 22 -12.22 1.45 18.23
N PHE A 23 -10.95 1.83 18.43
CA PHE A 23 -9.83 1.27 17.66
C PHE A 23 -9.60 -0.22 17.95
N ALA A 24 -9.66 -0.64 19.22
CA ALA A 24 -9.53 -2.04 19.60
C ALA A 24 -10.63 -2.91 18.97
N LEU A 25 -11.86 -2.38 18.91
CA LEU A 25 -13.00 -3.03 18.26
C LEU A 25 -12.77 -3.16 16.74
N LEU A 26 -12.28 -2.11 16.07
CA LEU A 26 -11.92 -2.16 14.65
C LEU A 26 -10.81 -3.17 14.36
N MET A 27 -9.79 -3.24 15.23
CA MET A 27 -8.72 -4.24 15.11
C MET A 27 -9.28 -5.67 15.23
N TRP A 28 -10.16 -5.90 16.21
CA TRP A 28 -10.82 -7.19 16.36
C TRP A 28 -11.65 -7.57 15.12
N PHE A 29 -12.42 -6.63 14.56
CA PHE A 29 -13.11 -6.88 13.29
C PHE A 29 -12.14 -7.20 12.15
N GLY A 30 -11.00 -6.52 12.06
CA GLY A 30 -9.95 -6.81 11.09
C GLY A 30 -9.41 -8.24 11.22
N GLU A 31 -9.17 -8.71 12.44
CA GLU A 31 -8.74 -10.09 12.69
C GLU A 31 -9.82 -11.12 12.32
N VAL A 32 -11.08 -10.85 12.68
CA VAL A 32 -12.21 -11.73 12.35
C VAL A 32 -12.40 -11.84 10.83
N ILE A 33 -12.30 -10.73 10.09
CA ILE A 33 -12.35 -10.73 8.62
C ILE A 33 -11.17 -11.49 8.03
N THR A 34 -9.97 -11.38 8.61
CA THR A 34 -8.80 -12.14 8.14
C THR A 34 -8.96 -13.65 8.34
N GLN A 35 -9.59 -14.08 9.45
CA GLN A 35 -9.77 -15.50 9.76
C GLN A 35 -10.94 -16.14 8.99
N ARG A 36 -12.06 -15.43 8.85
CA ARG A 36 -13.31 -15.98 8.29
C ARG A 36 -13.64 -15.47 6.88
N GLY A 37 -13.01 -14.39 6.45
CA GLY A 37 -13.24 -13.75 5.16
C GLY A 37 -12.17 -14.07 4.14
N VAL A 38 -12.02 -13.17 3.17
CA VAL A 38 -10.99 -13.21 2.12
C VAL A 38 -10.16 -11.94 2.27
N GLY A 39 -8.85 -12.01 2.06
CA GLY A 39 -7.98 -10.84 2.16
C GLY A 39 -7.33 -10.66 3.52
N ASN A 40 -6.60 -9.55 3.63
CA ASN A 40 -6.15 -9.01 4.91
C ASN A 40 -7.24 -8.07 5.44
N GLY A 41 -7.87 -8.42 6.57
CA GLY A 41 -9.02 -7.71 7.09
C GLY A 41 -8.73 -6.26 7.48
N MET A 42 -7.54 -5.95 7.98
CA MET A 42 -7.14 -4.55 8.24
C MET A 42 -7.09 -3.74 6.95
N SER A 43 -6.57 -4.31 5.86
CA SER A 43 -6.51 -3.62 4.56
C SER A 43 -7.91 -3.39 3.97
N LEU A 44 -8.84 -4.34 4.16
CA LEU A 44 -10.23 -4.24 3.71
C LEU A 44 -11.02 -3.17 4.47
N LEU A 45 -10.78 -3.01 5.78
CA LEU A 45 -11.39 -1.94 6.56
C LEU A 45 -10.90 -0.56 6.09
N ILE A 46 -9.60 -0.41 5.83
CA ILE A 46 -9.04 0.81 5.26
C ILE A 46 -9.63 1.07 3.87
N PHE A 47 -9.72 0.03 3.03
CA PHE A 47 -10.36 0.12 1.72
C PHE A 47 -11.80 0.63 1.80
N ALA A 48 -12.63 0.07 2.70
CA ALA A 48 -14.00 0.50 2.87
C ALA A 48 -14.10 1.96 3.34
N SER A 49 -13.25 2.37 4.29
CA SER A 49 -13.16 3.76 4.75
C SER A 49 -12.79 4.71 3.62
N VAL A 50 -11.77 4.38 2.84
CA VAL A 50 -11.32 5.20 1.72
C VAL A 50 -12.41 5.30 0.63
N VAL A 51 -13.01 4.18 0.24
CA VAL A 51 -14.04 4.14 -0.81
C VAL A 51 -15.30 4.87 -0.39
N SER A 52 -15.71 4.80 0.89
CA SER A 52 -16.87 5.55 1.40
C SER A 52 -16.69 7.07 1.37
N ASN A 53 -15.45 7.56 1.40
CA ASN A 53 -15.15 9.00 1.32
C ASN A 53 -15.06 9.51 -0.14
N LEU A 54 -14.85 8.64 -1.13
CA LEU A 54 -14.74 9.04 -2.55
C LEU A 54 -15.97 9.82 -3.06
N PRO A 55 -17.23 9.40 -2.82
CA PRO A 55 -18.40 10.11 -3.34
C PRO A 55 -18.54 11.51 -2.73
N ARG A 56 -18.27 11.63 -1.43
CA ARG A 56 -18.34 12.90 -0.72
C ARG A 56 -17.35 13.90 -1.29
N ASN A 57 -16.10 13.47 -1.53
CA ASN A 57 -15.05 14.31 -2.08
C ASN A 57 -15.35 14.76 -3.51
N PHE A 58 -15.97 13.91 -4.33
CA PHE A 58 -16.38 14.27 -5.69
C PHE A 58 -17.46 15.36 -5.71
N LEU A 59 -18.43 15.28 -4.79
CA LEU A 59 -19.47 16.29 -4.64
C LEU A 59 -18.89 17.65 -4.23
N THR A 60 -17.89 17.67 -3.34
CA THR A 60 -17.21 18.92 -2.93
C THR A 60 -16.51 19.59 -4.12
N VAL A 61 -15.83 18.82 -4.98
CA VAL A 61 -15.16 19.35 -6.19
C VAL A 61 -16.16 19.95 -7.18
N GLN A 62 -17.31 19.30 -7.34
CA GLN A 62 -18.36 19.77 -8.24
C GLN A 62 -19.02 21.07 -7.75
N GLN A 63 -19.09 21.28 -6.43
CA GLN A 63 -19.67 22.48 -5.83
C GLN A 63 -18.68 23.65 -5.80
N GLU A 64 -17.38 23.40 -5.67
CA GLU A 64 -16.35 24.45 -5.58
C GLU A 64 -15.82 24.95 -6.94
N LYS A 65 -15.99 24.19 -8.04
CA LYS A 65 -15.48 24.55 -9.38
C LYS A 65 -16.52 24.30 -10.49
N SER A 66 -16.34 25.00 -11.61
CA SER A 66 -17.09 24.77 -12.86
C SER A 66 -16.98 23.32 -13.34
N THR A 67 -18.07 22.79 -13.93
CA THR A 67 -18.18 21.42 -14.46
C THR A 67 -17.01 21.00 -15.37
N ALA A 68 -16.39 21.95 -16.09
CA ALA A 68 -15.23 21.69 -16.94
C ALA A 68 -13.98 21.24 -16.15
N VAL A 69 -13.75 21.78 -14.95
CA VAL A 69 -12.62 21.40 -14.08
C VAL A 69 -12.84 20.02 -13.48
N ALA A 70 -14.08 19.70 -13.08
CA ALA A 70 -14.44 18.37 -12.58
C ALA A 70 -14.18 17.27 -13.65
N ILE A 71 -14.47 17.56 -14.92
CA ILE A 71 -14.21 16.63 -16.03
C ILE A 71 -12.70 16.45 -16.25
N ALA A 72 -11.91 17.53 -16.25
CA ALA A 72 -10.46 17.45 -16.40
C ALA A 72 -9.79 16.65 -15.26
N VAL A 73 -10.26 16.87 -14.03
CA VAL A 73 -9.81 16.15 -12.84
C VAL A 73 -10.19 14.66 -12.92
N GLY A 74 -11.42 14.34 -13.34
CA GLY A 74 -11.85 12.95 -13.57
C GLY A 74 -11.04 12.23 -14.65
N ALA A 75 -10.69 12.92 -15.74
CA ALA A 75 -9.83 12.38 -16.80
C ALA A 75 -8.41 12.08 -16.29
N MET A 76 -7.82 13.01 -15.52
CA MET A 76 -6.52 12.81 -14.86
C MET A 76 -6.54 11.58 -13.95
N PHE A 77 -7.59 11.42 -13.13
CA PHE A 77 -7.71 10.28 -12.22
C PHE A 77 -7.86 8.95 -12.94
N THR A 78 -8.60 8.93 -14.06
CA THR A 78 -8.72 7.72 -14.89
C THR A 78 -7.36 7.32 -15.45
N LEU A 79 -6.57 8.29 -15.92
CA LEU A 79 -5.22 8.05 -16.41
C LEU A 79 -4.30 7.51 -15.29
N LEU A 80 -4.35 8.10 -14.10
CA LEU A 80 -3.60 7.64 -12.94
C LEU A 80 -3.99 6.22 -12.54
N LEU A 81 -5.29 5.89 -12.55
CA LEU A 81 -5.79 4.54 -12.25
C LEU A 81 -5.20 3.50 -13.22
N VAL A 82 -5.23 3.77 -14.52
CA VAL A 82 -4.63 2.88 -15.53
C VAL A 82 -3.13 2.72 -15.30
N GLY A 83 -2.43 3.82 -15.01
CA GLY A 83 -1.00 3.79 -14.66
C GLY A 83 -0.73 2.92 -13.43
N ILE A 84 -1.51 3.08 -12.36
CA ILE A 84 -1.36 2.30 -11.11
C ILE A 84 -1.53 0.81 -11.40
N VAL A 85 -2.59 0.43 -12.10
CA VAL A 85 -2.86 -0.98 -12.43
C VAL A 85 -1.72 -1.57 -13.27
N PHE A 86 -1.21 -0.83 -14.25
CA PHE A 86 -0.10 -1.28 -15.10
C PHE A 86 1.16 -1.59 -14.29
N VAL A 87 1.53 -0.72 -13.35
CA VAL A 87 2.74 -0.92 -12.53
C VAL A 87 2.54 -1.96 -11.43
N GLU A 88 1.37 -2.01 -10.78
CA GLU A 88 1.06 -3.03 -9.75
C GLU A 88 0.98 -4.45 -10.32
N GLN A 89 0.56 -4.61 -11.57
CA GLN A 89 0.60 -5.91 -12.24
C GLN A 89 1.98 -6.25 -12.83
N GLY A 90 2.89 -5.28 -12.88
CA GLY A 90 4.26 -5.47 -13.33
C GLY A 90 4.99 -6.50 -12.50
N VAL A 91 5.40 -7.61 -13.13
CA VAL A 91 6.21 -8.66 -12.50
C VAL A 91 7.43 -8.98 -13.36
N ARG A 92 8.60 -9.00 -12.73
CA ARG A 92 9.80 -9.58 -13.31
C ARG A 92 9.86 -11.06 -12.94
N ARG A 93 9.81 -11.92 -13.96
CA ARG A 93 9.89 -13.37 -13.80
C ARG A 93 11.36 -13.81 -13.83
N ILE A 94 11.85 -14.41 -12.74
CA ILE A 94 13.19 -15.02 -12.70
C ILE A 94 13.04 -16.54 -12.80
N PRO A 95 13.56 -17.20 -13.85
CA PRO A 95 13.45 -18.65 -13.99
C PRO A 95 14.33 -19.35 -12.95
N VAL A 96 13.75 -20.37 -12.31
CA VAL A 96 14.42 -21.30 -11.40
C VAL A 96 14.21 -22.70 -11.94
N GLN A 97 15.31 -23.44 -12.06
CA GLN A 97 15.29 -24.83 -12.46
C GLN A 97 15.54 -25.70 -11.23
N PHE A 98 14.64 -26.65 -11.00
CA PHE A 98 14.86 -27.67 -9.98
C PHE A 98 15.61 -28.85 -10.59
N ALA A 99 16.62 -29.34 -9.87
CA ALA A 99 17.40 -30.49 -10.29
C ALA A 99 16.48 -31.71 -10.50
N LYS A 100 16.67 -32.39 -11.63
CA LYS A 100 15.89 -33.59 -11.98
C LYS A 100 16.35 -34.75 -11.10
N ARG A 101 15.41 -35.50 -10.52
CA ARG A 101 15.72 -36.78 -9.86
C ARG A 101 15.51 -37.90 -10.88
N GLN A 102 16.59 -38.54 -11.33
CA GLN A 102 16.46 -39.80 -12.07
C GLN A 102 16.06 -40.91 -11.10
N VAL A 103 14.96 -41.61 -11.42
CA VAL A 103 14.58 -42.87 -10.77
C VAL A 103 14.48 -43.92 -11.88
N GLY A 104 15.41 -44.88 -11.89
CA GLY A 104 15.54 -45.86 -12.97
C GLY A 104 16.03 -45.25 -14.30
N ARG A 105 15.49 -45.72 -15.43
CA ARG A 105 15.84 -45.24 -16.80
C ARG A 105 14.97 -44.07 -17.30
N LYS A 106 14.00 -43.62 -16.51
CA LYS A 106 13.09 -42.52 -16.90
C LYS A 106 13.45 -41.28 -16.10
N MET A 107 13.71 -40.18 -16.81
CA MET A 107 13.85 -38.87 -16.20
C MET A 107 12.46 -38.38 -15.78
N PHE A 108 12.22 -38.32 -14.47
CA PHE A 108 11.07 -37.62 -13.91
C PHE A 108 11.53 -36.26 -13.38
N GLY A 109 10.75 -35.23 -13.70
CA GLY A 109 10.99 -33.89 -13.17
C GLY A 109 11.97 -33.05 -13.99
N GLY A 110 12.03 -31.77 -13.59
CA GLY A 110 12.64 -30.66 -14.33
C GLY A 110 11.59 -29.66 -14.81
N GLN A 111 10.65 -29.33 -13.92
CA GLN A 111 9.76 -28.22 -14.16
C GLN A 111 10.57 -26.92 -13.99
N SER A 112 10.62 -26.13 -15.05
CA SER A 112 11.08 -24.75 -14.96
C SER A 112 9.96 -23.96 -14.30
N THR A 113 10.21 -23.46 -13.10
CA THR A 113 9.31 -22.53 -12.41
C THR A 113 9.92 -21.13 -12.51
N TYR A 114 9.15 -20.09 -12.23
CA TYR A 114 9.69 -18.75 -12.10
C TYR A 114 9.30 -18.17 -10.73
N ILE A 115 10.21 -17.37 -10.16
CA ILE A 115 9.91 -16.52 -9.02
C ILE A 115 9.41 -15.18 -9.56
N PRO A 116 8.15 -14.79 -9.28
CA PRO A 116 7.66 -13.48 -9.66
C PRO A 116 8.15 -12.44 -8.64
N LEU A 117 9.00 -11.52 -9.08
CA LEU A 117 9.32 -10.31 -8.32
C LEU A 117 8.43 -9.17 -8.81
N LYS A 118 7.56 -8.65 -7.94
CA LYS A 118 6.71 -7.50 -8.26
C LYS A 118 7.55 -6.24 -8.42
N VAL A 119 7.11 -5.34 -9.31
CA VAL A 119 7.75 -4.03 -9.50
C VAL A 119 7.56 -3.16 -8.26
N ASN A 120 6.37 -3.17 -7.67
CA ASN A 120 6.09 -2.57 -6.37
C ASN A 120 5.95 -3.66 -5.30
N GLY A 121 7.06 -4.07 -4.68
CA GLY A 121 7.01 -4.98 -3.53
C GLY A 121 6.36 -4.32 -2.31
N ALA A 122 6.67 -3.03 -2.09
CA ALA A 122 6.17 -2.31 -0.92
C ALA A 122 4.69 -1.95 -0.97
N GLY A 123 4.05 -2.09 -2.13
CA GLY A 123 2.65 -1.78 -2.32
C GLY A 123 2.33 -0.37 -1.83
N VAL A 124 1.23 -0.26 -1.10
CA VAL A 124 0.71 0.99 -0.56
C VAL A 124 1.31 1.36 0.80
N ILE A 125 1.94 0.38 1.47
CA ILE A 125 2.37 0.49 2.86
C ILE A 125 3.47 1.56 3.02
N SER A 126 4.37 1.65 2.05
CA SER A 126 5.44 2.67 2.04
C SER A 126 4.90 4.11 2.09
N ILE A 127 3.82 4.41 1.35
CA ILE A 127 3.18 5.73 1.34
C ILE A 127 2.52 6.02 2.69
N ILE A 128 1.84 5.03 3.27
CA ILE A 128 1.17 5.18 4.56
C ILE A 128 2.20 5.51 5.63
N PHE A 129 3.33 4.78 5.68
CA PHE A 129 4.41 5.09 6.62
C PHE A 129 5.00 6.48 6.38
N ALA A 130 5.27 6.85 5.13
CA ALA A 130 5.74 8.20 4.79
C ALA A 130 4.77 9.29 5.29
N SER A 131 3.46 9.10 5.09
CA SER A 131 2.45 10.05 5.56
C SER A 131 2.36 10.12 7.08
N SER A 132 2.46 9.00 7.79
CA SER A 132 2.41 8.97 9.26
C SER A 132 3.60 9.68 9.89
N VAL A 133 4.80 9.55 9.30
CA VAL A 133 6.01 10.23 9.77
C VAL A 133 5.93 11.74 9.52
N LEU A 134 5.34 12.16 8.40
CA LEU A 134 5.11 13.59 8.13
C LEU A 134 4.05 14.19 9.08
N TYR A 135 3.05 13.39 9.47
CA TYR A 135 2.00 13.84 10.37
C TYR A 135 2.46 13.99 11.83
N LEU A 136 3.54 13.31 12.25
CA LEU A 136 4.09 13.41 13.61
C LEU A 136 4.53 14.84 13.99
N PRO A 137 5.39 15.53 13.20
CA PRO A 137 5.73 16.93 13.43
C PRO A 137 4.51 17.86 13.49
N VAL A 138 3.50 17.62 12.64
CA VAL A 138 2.26 18.40 12.61
C VAL A 138 1.53 18.27 13.95
N ILE A 139 1.34 17.05 14.45
CA ILE A 139 0.73 16.82 15.76
C ILE A 139 1.54 17.50 16.87
N ILE A 140 2.87 17.34 16.87
CA ILE A 140 3.74 17.96 17.88
C ILE A 140 3.57 19.48 17.86
N SER A 141 3.61 20.11 16.68
CA SER A 141 3.44 21.56 16.54
C SER A 141 2.08 22.07 17.04
N GLN A 142 1.03 21.25 16.93
CA GLN A 142 -0.32 21.58 17.43
C GLN A 142 -0.47 21.41 18.95
N ILE A 143 0.39 20.61 19.58
CA ILE A 143 0.41 20.40 21.04
C ILE A 143 1.30 21.45 21.73
N LEU A 144 2.23 22.09 21.00
CA LEU A 144 2.98 23.21 21.55
C LEU A 144 2.04 24.39 21.81
N PRO A 145 2.02 24.96 23.03
CA PRO A 145 1.20 26.12 23.34
C PRO A 145 1.76 27.34 22.60
N ALA A 146 1.15 27.73 21.49
CA ALA A 146 1.32 29.07 20.93
C ALA A 146 0.56 30.05 21.81
N PRO A 147 1.23 31.00 22.48
CA PRO A 147 0.53 32.04 23.22
C PRO A 147 -0.34 32.83 22.26
N SER A 148 -1.58 33.11 22.66
CA SER A 148 -2.54 33.98 21.95
C SER A 148 -2.08 35.44 21.88
N ASP A 149 -0.99 35.78 22.55
CA ASP A 149 -0.38 37.10 22.56
C ASP A 149 0.88 37.05 21.68
N GLY A 150 0.96 37.91 20.67
CA GLY A 150 1.90 37.90 19.55
C GLY A 150 3.41 38.03 19.86
N SER A 151 3.87 37.48 20.99
CA SER A 151 5.28 37.28 21.31
C SER A 151 5.91 36.24 20.38
N GLN A 152 6.95 36.65 19.67
CA GLN A 152 7.81 35.77 18.88
C GLN A 152 8.52 34.80 19.83
N ASN A 153 7.99 33.59 19.93
CA ASN A 153 8.64 32.47 20.60
C ASN A 153 9.13 31.48 19.54
N TRP A 154 10.24 30.79 19.84
CA TRP A 154 10.75 29.69 19.01
C TRP A 154 9.66 28.66 18.68
N ALA A 155 8.68 28.46 19.57
CA ALA A 155 7.51 27.62 19.36
C ALA A 155 6.60 28.13 18.22
N THR A 156 6.37 29.44 18.12
CA THR A 156 5.59 30.06 17.03
C THR A 156 6.36 30.08 15.71
N ASP A 157 7.70 30.16 15.74
CA ASP A 157 8.53 30.08 14.54
C ASP A 157 8.63 28.65 14.02
N VAL A 158 8.68 27.66 14.92
CA VAL A 158 8.58 26.23 14.56
C VAL A 158 7.19 25.92 14.01
N GLN A 159 6.12 26.43 14.61
CA GLN A 159 4.77 26.22 14.10
C GLN A 159 4.56 26.89 12.73
N LYS A 160 5.02 28.13 12.54
CA LYS A 160 5.02 28.80 11.23
C LYS A 160 5.89 28.07 10.21
N PHE A 161 7.07 27.57 10.58
CA PHE A 161 7.91 26.81 9.66
C PHE A 161 7.25 25.49 9.25
N VAL A 162 6.60 24.79 10.19
CA VAL A 162 5.85 23.55 9.93
C VAL A 162 4.61 23.83 9.07
N ASP A 163 3.85 24.90 9.35
CA ASP A 163 2.66 25.23 8.55
C ASP A 163 3.02 25.75 7.14
N ASP A 164 4.12 26.48 7.00
CA ASP A 164 4.51 27.08 5.72
C ASP A 164 5.30 26.09 4.84
N HIS A 165 6.07 25.16 5.44
CA HIS A 165 6.92 24.21 4.68
C HIS A 165 6.44 22.75 4.72
N LEU A 166 5.66 22.32 5.71
CA LEU A 166 5.21 20.92 5.84
C LEU A 166 3.69 20.71 5.65
N THR A 167 2.84 21.74 5.74
CA THR A 167 1.39 21.56 5.52
C THR A 167 0.88 22.21 4.22
N THR A 168 1.62 23.17 3.66
CA THR A 168 1.29 23.76 2.36
C THR A 168 1.75 22.84 1.23
N ALA A 169 0.77 22.18 0.58
CA ALA A 169 0.96 21.27 -0.56
C ALA A 169 1.68 21.91 -1.78
N THR A 170 1.82 23.23 -1.77
CA THR A 170 2.47 24.04 -2.81
C THR A 170 3.96 24.26 -2.57
N SER A 171 4.48 24.02 -1.36
CA SER A 171 5.89 24.22 -1.06
C SER A 171 6.74 23.13 -1.72
N PRO A 172 7.77 23.46 -2.53
CA PRO A 172 8.70 22.48 -3.09
C PRO A 172 9.38 21.62 -2.02
N VAL A 173 9.52 22.15 -0.79
CA VAL A 173 10.14 21.45 0.34
C VAL A 173 9.26 20.31 0.83
N TYR A 174 7.94 20.50 0.90
CA TYR A 174 7.00 19.43 1.24
C TYR A 174 7.07 18.30 0.21
N LEU A 175 7.01 18.64 -1.08
CA LEU A 175 7.00 17.66 -2.17
C LEU A 175 8.31 16.85 -2.22
N LEU A 176 9.46 17.53 -2.05
CA LEU A 176 10.75 16.86 -2.01
C LEU A 176 10.91 15.96 -0.78
N THR A 177 10.54 16.46 0.40
CA THR A 177 10.66 15.70 1.65
C THR A 177 9.73 14.49 1.64
N TYR A 178 8.47 14.68 1.23
CA TYR A 178 7.49 13.61 1.14
C TYR A 178 7.88 12.57 0.07
N GLY A 179 8.30 13.01 -1.12
CA GLY A 179 8.79 12.13 -2.17
C GLY A 179 10.01 11.30 -1.74
N LEU A 180 10.98 11.94 -1.07
CA LEU A 180 12.17 11.26 -0.56
C LEU A 180 11.81 10.25 0.54
N LEU A 181 10.89 10.60 1.44
CA LEU A 181 10.38 9.66 2.45
C LEU A 181 9.70 8.46 1.81
N ILE A 182 8.87 8.65 0.78
CA ILE A 182 8.23 7.55 0.05
C ILE A 182 9.29 6.61 -0.53
N ILE A 183 10.32 7.15 -1.20
CA ILE A 183 11.39 6.35 -1.79
C ILE A 183 12.14 5.57 -0.70
N LEU A 184 12.49 6.24 0.40
CA LEU A 184 13.20 5.62 1.54
C LEU A 184 12.38 4.48 2.14
N PHE A 185 11.10 4.70 2.42
CA PHE A 185 10.22 3.67 3.00
C PHE A 185 9.91 2.54 2.01
N ALA A 186 9.87 2.82 0.70
CA ALA A 186 9.75 1.77 -0.31
C ALA A 186 10.97 0.84 -0.31
N TYR A 187 12.19 1.39 -0.22
CA TYR A 187 13.41 0.58 -0.07
C TYR A 187 13.44 -0.20 1.24
N PHE A 188 13.08 0.45 2.35
CA PHE A 188 13.07 -0.18 3.66
C PHE A 188 12.09 -1.35 3.72
N TYR A 189 10.84 -1.14 3.27
CA TYR A 189 9.83 -2.18 3.32
C TYR A 189 10.11 -3.32 2.33
N THR A 190 10.57 -3.03 1.10
CA THR A 190 10.92 -4.10 0.14
C THR A 190 12.04 -5.00 0.65
N ALA A 191 13.03 -4.44 1.36
CA ALA A 191 14.11 -5.22 1.96
C ALA A 191 13.63 -6.12 3.12
N ILE A 192 12.66 -5.67 3.92
CA ILE A 192 12.07 -6.47 5.01
C ILE A 192 11.20 -7.61 4.46
N GLN A 193 10.40 -7.32 3.43
CA GLN A 193 9.46 -8.30 2.88
C GLN A 193 10.17 -9.40 2.08
N PHE A 194 11.18 -9.04 1.28
CA PHE A 194 11.94 -9.97 0.45
C PHE A 194 13.41 -10.01 0.89
N ASP A 195 13.71 -10.94 1.81
CA ASP A 195 15.07 -11.22 2.24
C ASP A 195 15.79 -12.10 1.19
N PRO A 196 16.76 -11.56 0.42
CA PRO A 196 17.44 -12.29 -0.64
C PRO A 196 18.26 -13.47 -0.13
N HIS A 197 18.77 -13.38 1.11
CA HIS A 197 19.58 -14.43 1.72
C HIS A 197 18.71 -15.63 2.06
N LYS A 198 17.58 -15.39 2.75
CA LYS A 198 16.62 -16.46 3.07
C LYS A 198 16.07 -17.12 1.81
N GLN A 199 15.74 -16.35 0.77
CA GLN A 199 15.23 -16.93 -0.46
C GLN A 199 16.27 -17.74 -1.24
N ALA A 200 17.51 -17.27 -1.31
CA ALA A 200 18.58 -18.04 -1.93
C ALA A 200 18.84 -19.37 -1.21
N ASP A 201 18.79 -19.38 0.13
CA ASP A 201 18.95 -20.60 0.92
C ASP A 201 17.75 -21.56 0.76
N GLN A 202 16.52 -21.04 0.69
CA GLN A 202 15.33 -21.83 0.38
C GLN A 202 15.42 -22.51 -0.98
N ILE A 203 15.81 -21.78 -2.03
CA ILE A 203 16.02 -22.32 -3.39
C ILE A 203 17.08 -23.43 -3.36
N ARG A 204 18.20 -23.19 -2.68
CA ARG A 204 19.29 -24.17 -2.53
C ARG A 204 18.81 -25.44 -1.81
N LYS A 205 18.09 -25.30 -0.69
CA LYS A 205 17.55 -26.42 0.11
C LYS A 205 16.54 -27.26 -0.69
N GLN A 206 15.78 -26.63 -1.58
CA GLN A 206 14.84 -27.32 -2.47
C GLN A 206 15.52 -27.95 -3.70
N GLY A 207 16.85 -27.88 -3.83
CA GLY A 207 17.58 -28.39 -5.01
C GLY A 207 17.35 -27.56 -6.27
N GLY A 208 16.89 -26.32 -6.12
CA GLY A 208 16.72 -25.35 -7.18
C GLY A 208 17.99 -24.54 -7.44
N PHE A 209 18.15 -24.07 -8.66
CA PHE A 209 19.17 -23.10 -9.02
C PHE A 209 18.69 -22.18 -10.15
N ILE A 210 19.25 -20.96 -10.18
CA ILE A 210 19.05 -20.04 -11.29
C ILE A 210 20.05 -20.40 -12.38
N PRO A 211 19.62 -20.65 -13.63
CA PRO A 211 20.54 -20.96 -14.72
C PRO A 211 21.65 -19.91 -14.87
N GLY A 212 22.90 -20.36 -14.92
CA GLY A 212 24.07 -19.49 -15.05
C GLY A 212 24.62 -18.91 -13.74
N ILE A 213 24.01 -19.19 -12.57
CA ILE A 213 24.45 -18.67 -11.27
C ILE A 213 24.62 -19.82 -10.28
N ARG A 214 25.75 -19.83 -9.57
CA ARG A 214 26.02 -20.85 -8.55
C ARG A 214 25.06 -20.68 -7.35
N PRO A 215 24.42 -21.76 -6.85
CA PRO A 215 23.55 -21.69 -5.67
C PRO A 215 24.25 -21.16 -4.42
N GLY A 216 23.52 -20.47 -3.55
CA GLY A 216 24.03 -19.86 -2.31
C GLY A 216 24.34 -18.37 -2.48
N TYR A 217 25.50 -17.92 -2.02
CA TYR A 217 25.86 -16.50 -1.95
C TYR A 217 25.77 -15.74 -3.30
N GLN A 218 26.10 -16.39 -4.41
CA GLN A 218 26.00 -15.74 -5.74
C GLN A 218 24.53 -15.54 -6.16
N THR A 219 23.63 -16.44 -5.74
CA THR A 219 22.18 -16.31 -5.97
C THR A 219 21.60 -15.17 -5.14
N GLU A 220 21.99 -15.07 -3.86
CA GLU A 220 21.62 -13.96 -2.97
C GLU A 220 22.02 -12.60 -3.58
N ARG A 221 23.30 -12.43 -3.97
CA ARG A 221 23.80 -11.17 -4.54
C ARG A 221 23.09 -10.81 -5.84
N TYR A 222 22.75 -11.81 -6.65
CA TYR A 222 21.96 -11.61 -7.87
C TYR A 222 20.54 -11.12 -7.55
N LEU A 223 19.84 -11.78 -6.64
CA LEU A 223 18.50 -11.38 -6.20
C LEU A 223 18.51 -9.98 -5.58
N ALA A 224 19.48 -9.66 -4.73
CA ALA A 224 19.63 -8.35 -4.10
C ALA A 224 19.85 -7.23 -5.15
N LYS A 225 20.75 -7.46 -6.13
CA LYS A 225 20.98 -6.51 -7.23
C LYS A 225 19.71 -6.29 -8.07
N ILE A 226 18.95 -7.35 -8.30
CA ILE A 226 17.69 -7.25 -9.03
C ILE A 226 16.66 -6.46 -8.23
N LEU A 227 16.46 -6.80 -6.95
CA LEU A 227 15.47 -6.15 -6.10
C LEU A 227 15.73 -4.64 -6.02
N SER A 228 16.97 -4.24 -5.74
CA SER A 228 17.37 -2.82 -5.69
C SER A 228 17.08 -2.06 -6.99
N ARG A 229 17.29 -2.69 -8.16
CA ARG A 229 17.04 -2.08 -9.48
C ARG A 229 15.55 -2.03 -9.85
N ILE A 230 14.74 -2.96 -9.35
CA ILE A 230 13.30 -2.96 -9.58
C ILE A 230 12.61 -1.97 -8.64
N THR A 231 13.06 -1.88 -7.38
CA THR A 231 12.48 -0.97 -6.40
C THR A 231 12.64 0.50 -6.79
N LEU A 232 13.73 0.89 -7.47
CA LEU A 232 13.95 2.29 -7.88
C LEU A 232 12.81 2.85 -8.77
N PRO A 233 12.51 2.28 -9.95
CA PRO A 233 11.42 2.76 -10.78
C PRO A 233 10.06 2.59 -10.12
N GLY A 234 9.85 1.52 -9.34
CA GLY A 234 8.61 1.31 -8.59
C GLY A 234 8.36 2.42 -7.56
N ALA A 235 9.36 2.72 -6.73
CA ALA A 235 9.29 3.76 -5.70
C ALA A 235 9.14 5.17 -6.29
N LEU A 236 9.84 5.45 -7.39
CA LEU A 236 9.71 6.73 -8.10
C LEU A 236 8.30 6.89 -8.68
N PHE A 237 7.74 5.83 -9.25
CA PHE A 237 6.37 5.84 -9.77
C PHE A 237 5.32 6.05 -8.68
N VAL A 238 5.45 5.34 -7.56
CA VAL A 238 4.60 5.49 -6.36
C VAL A 238 4.69 6.92 -5.80
N ALA A 239 5.91 7.48 -5.72
CA ALA A 239 6.11 8.87 -5.33
C ALA A 239 5.47 9.85 -6.31
N ALA A 240 5.61 9.63 -7.62
CA ALA A 240 5.00 10.48 -8.64
C ALA A 240 3.46 10.48 -8.53
N ILE A 241 2.83 9.32 -8.30
CA ILE A 241 1.37 9.24 -8.12
C ILE A 241 0.90 9.95 -6.86
N ALA A 242 1.68 9.91 -5.77
CA ALA A 242 1.34 10.64 -4.57
C ALA A 242 1.50 12.17 -4.76
N LEU A 243 2.54 12.58 -5.47
CA LEU A 243 2.91 13.99 -5.64
C LEU A 243 2.12 14.72 -6.74
N ILE A 244 1.79 14.06 -7.86
CA ILE A 244 1.10 14.71 -9.00
C ILE A 244 -0.27 15.29 -8.59
N PRO A 245 -1.18 14.53 -7.93
CA PRO A 245 -2.44 15.07 -7.46
C PRO A 245 -2.22 16.17 -6.42
N ALA A 246 -1.29 15.97 -5.48
CA ALA A 246 -0.99 16.98 -4.45
C ALA A 246 -0.51 18.31 -5.07
N PHE A 247 0.36 18.24 -6.07
CA PHE A 247 0.89 19.42 -6.77
C PHE A 247 -0.14 20.12 -7.65
N VAL A 248 -0.85 19.36 -8.51
CA VAL A 248 -1.84 19.92 -9.45
C VAL A 248 -3.03 20.51 -8.69
N LEU A 249 -3.50 19.84 -7.63
CA LEU A 249 -4.62 20.31 -6.83
C LEU A 249 -4.19 21.44 -5.88
N GLY A 250 -2.96 21.41 -5.35
CA GLY A 250 -2.38 22.51 -4.59
C GLY A 250 -2.27 23.81 -5.40
N GLN A 251 -1.82 23.74 -6.66
CA GLN A 251 -1.77 24.92 -7.54
C GLN A 251 -3.15 25.35 -8.07
N ALA A 252 -4.07 24.42 -8.34
CA ALA A 252 -5.38 24.74 -8.92
C ALA A 252 -6.43 25.19 -7.90
N LEU A 253 -6.34 24.76 -6.63
CA LEU A 253 -7.31 25.08 -5.58
C LEU A 253 -6.79 26.03 -4.51
N GLY A 254 -5.49 26.30 -4.39
CA GLY A 254 -4.95 27.08 -3.27
C GLY A 254 -5.21 26.40 -1.90
N ASN A 255 -4.72 27.02 -0.81
CA ASN A 255 -4.81 26.50 0.56
C ASN A 255 -6.24 26.52 1.16
N THR A 256 -7.29 26.40 0.35
CA THR A 256 -8.64 26.18 0.85
C THR A 256 -8.79 24.75 1.39
N SER A 257 -9.69 24.56 2.36
CA SER A 257 -10.00 23.28 3.01
C SER A 257 -10.30 22.13 2.03
N GLY A 258 -10.74 22.44 0.80
CA GLY A 258 -10.86 21.49 -0.31
C GLY A 258 -9.52 20.89 -0.78
N GLY A 259 -8.43 21.65 -0.82
CA GLY A 259 -7.11 21.21 -1.31
C GLY A 259 -6.46 20.10 -0.45
N GLN A 260 -6.66 20.16 0.87
CA GLN A 260 -6.21 19.12 1.81
C GLN A 260 -7.04 17.83 1.65
N SER A 261 -8.37 17.96 1.54
CA SER A 261 -9.27 16.83 1.27
C SER A 261 -8.98 16.15 -0.07
N LEU A 262 -8.55 16.95 -1.06
CA LEU A 262 -8.23 16.48 -2.41
C LEU A 262 -6.83 15.85 -2.53
N SER A 263 -5.86 16.29 -1.73
CA SER A 263 -4.55 15.63 -1.66
C SER A 263 -4.66 14.20 -1.10
N PHE A 264 -5.62 13.98 -0.20
CA PHE A 264 -5.99 12.63 0.27
C PHE A 264 -6.54 11.72 -0.83
N PHE A 265 -7.01 12.27 -1.96
CA PHE A 265 -7.64 11.51 -3.03
C PHE A 265 -6.63 10.67 -3.86
N GLY A 266 -5.42 11.17 -4.09
CA GLY A 266 -4.36 10.43 -4.81
C GLY A 266 -3.92 9.17 -4.07
N ILE A 267 -3.71 9.31 -2.76
CA ILE A 267 -3.36 8.19 -1.86
C ILE A 267 -4.53 7.22 -1.74
N SER A 268 -5.75 7.75 -1.62
CA SER A 268 -6.98 6.98 -1.53
C SER A 268 -7.18 6.04 -2.73
N ILE A 269 -6.97 6.53 -3.95
CA ILE A 269 -7.07 5.70 -5.16
C ILE A 269 -6.03 4.58 -5.16
N LEU A 270 -4.79 4.88 -4.78
CA LEU A 270 -3.73 3.88 -4.76
C LEU A 270 -4.02 2.78 -3.72
N ILE A 271 -4.53 3.16 -2.54
CA ILE A 271 -5.03 2.21 -1.54
C ILE A 271 -6.16 1.36 -2.12
N ALA A 272 -7.14 2.00 -2.77
CA ALA A 272 -8.30 1.32 -3.31
C ALA A 272 -7.92 0.26 -4.37
N VAL A 273 -7.05 0.63 -5.32
CA VAL A 273 -6.59 -0.28 -6.38
C VAL A 273 -5.70 -1.39 -5.82
N GLY A 274 -4.78 -1.07 -4.91
CA GLY A 274 -3.88 -2.07 -4.31
C GLY A 274 -4.62 -3.17 -3.57
N VAL A 275 -5.52 -2.79 -2.66
CA VAL A 275 -6.29 -3.75 -1.85
C VAL A 275 -7.31 -4.52 -2.70
N SER A 276 -7.95 -3.87 -3.67
CA SER A 276 -8.90 -4.56 -4.57
C SER A 276 -8.20 -5.62 -5.44
N LEU A 277 -7.06 -5.30 -6.03
CA LEU A 277 -6.27 -6.27 -6.80
C LEU A 277 -5.77 -7.43 -5.94
N GLU A 278 -5.34 -7.17 -4.71
CA GLU A 278 -4.94 -8.23 -3.78
C GLU A 278 -6.12 -9.14 -3.41
N THR A 279 -7.28 -8.55 -3.11
CA THR A 279 -8.51 -9.29 -2.79
C THR A 279 -8.94 -10.17 -3.96
N VAL A 280 -8.96 -9.63 -5.19
CA VAL A 280 -9.29 -10.41 -6.40
C VAL A 280 -8.32 -11.58 -6.58
N LYS A 281 -7.00 -11.36 -6.43
CA LYS A 281 -6.00 -12.44 -6.53
C LYS A 281 -6.23 -13.54 -5.50
N GLN A 282 -6.65 -13.20 -4.28
CA GLN A 282 -6.96 -14.19 -3.26
C GLN A 282 -8.24 -14.97 -3.56
N VAL A 283 -9.28 -14.30 -4.06
CA VAL A 283 -10.52 -14.94 -4.54
C VAL A 283 -10.21 -15.91 -5.69
N ASP A 284 -9.44 -15.48 -6.69
CA ASP A 284 -9.01 -16.33 -7.81
C ASP A 284 -8.21 -17.54 -7.34
N GLY A 285 -7.35 -17.36 -6.31
CA GLY A 285 -6.62 -18.45 -5.69
C GLY A 285 -7.53 -19.54 -5.11
N GLN A 286 -8.59 -19.14 -4.39
CA GLN A 286 -9.58 -20.08 -3.85
C GLN A 286 -10.42 -20.73 -4.96
N LEU A 287 -10.80 -19.98 -6.00
CA LEU A 287 -11.52 -20.51 -7.16
C LEU A 287 -10.69 -21.54 -7.94
N MET A 288 -9.38 -21.29 -8.10
CA MET A 288 -8.47 -22.21 -8.78
C MET A 288 -8.29 -23.52 -8.00
N MET A 289 -8.32 -23.49 -6.66
CA MET A 289 -8.33 -24.70 -5.84
C MET A 289 -9.65 -25.48 -5.97
N ARG A 290 -10.79 -24.79 -6.12
CA ARG A 290 -12.10 -25.44 -6.31
C ARG A 290 -12.21 -26.12 -7.67
N ASN A 291 -11.68 -25.48 -8.72
CA ASN A 291 -11.66 -26.01 -10.09
C ASN A 291 -10.48 -26.97 -10.34
N TYR A 292 -9.73 -27.35 -9.31
CA TYR A 292 -8.75 -28.43 -9.41
C TYR A 292 -9.53 -29.75 -9.51
N ASP A 293 -9.95 -30.09 -10.73
CA ASP A 293 -10.61 -31.36 -11.02
C ASP A 293 -9.76 -32.48 -10.45
N GLY A 294 -10.31 -33.17 -9.46
CA GLY A 294 -9.67 -34.33 -8.87
C GLY A 294 -9.41 -35.35 -9.97
N PHE A 295 -8.15 -35.70 -10.17
CA PHE A 295 -7.68 -36.75 -11.10
C PHE A 295 -8.24 -38.16 -10.80
N LEU A 296 -9.15 -38.30 -9.84
CA LEU A 296 -9.89 -39.52 -9.59
C LEU A 296 -11.21 -39.43 -10.34
N PRO A 297 -11.41 -40.17 -11.44
CA PRO A 297 -12.77 -40.40 -11.91
C PRO A 297 -13.49 -41.09 -10.76
N THR A 298 -14.46 -40.42 -10.15
CA THR A 298 -15.44 -41.08 -9.28
C THR A 298 -16.04 -42.17 -10.14
N LYS A 299 -15.55 -43.39 -9.93
CA LYS A 299 -16.00 -44.58 -10.63
C LYS A 299 -17.47 -44.70 -10.29
N SER A 300 -18.32 -44.32 -11.25
CA SER A 300 -19.76 -44.53 -11.16
C SER A 300 -19.95 -46.03 -10.96
N SER A 301 -20.18 -46.41 -9.71
CA SER A 301 -20.55 -47.77 -9.35
C SER A 301 -21.84 -48.07 -10.10
N HIS A 302 -21.70 -48.84 -11.18
CA HIS A 302 -22.77 -49.64 -11.74
C HIS A 302 -23.41 -50.42 -10.60
N ARG A 303 -24.52 -49.90 -10.08
CA ARG A 303 -25.46 -50.70 -9.32
C ARG A 303 -26.34 -51.42 -10.32
N ALA A 304 -25.79 -52.51 -10.85
CA ALA A 304 -26.61 -53.63 -11.27
C ALA A 304 -27.12 -54.31 -10.01
N THR A 305 -28.44 -54.26 -9.77
CA THR A 305 -29.16 -55.25 -8.96
C THR A 305 -30.59 -55.37 -9.48
N ALA A 306 -30.80 -56.45 -10.22
CA ALA A 306 -32.00 -57.29 -10.33
C ALA A 306 -33.20 -56.91 -9.45
N ARG A 307 -34.38 -56.72 -10.05
CA ARG A 307 -35.37 -57.77 -10.37
C ARG A 307 -36.50 -57.16 -11.20
#